data_AF-A0A382FIA9-F1
#
_entry.id   AF-A0A382FIA9-F1
#
_cell.length_a   1.000
_cell.length_b   1.000
_cell.length_c   1.000
_cell.angle_alpha   90.00
_cell.angle_beta   90.00
_cell.angle_gamma   90.00
#
_symmetry.space_group_name_H-M   'P 1'
#
loop_
_entity.id
_entity.type
_entity.pdbx_description
1 polymer ?
#
loop_
_entity_poly.entity_id
_entity_poly.type
_entity_poly.pdbx_seq_one_letter_code
_entity_poly.pdbx_strand_id
1 'polypeptide(L)'
;MDFISGKHISRRTMLKGVGATLGLPLLDAMVPAGRAAAAVSAYRAEERTRLVCIENVHGSAGCNDLGASLGLWSPEEEGRQFDLSGSSMEPLES
;
A
#
# COMPACT_ATOMS: atom_id res chain seq x y z
N MET A 1 39.84 16.70 -2.17
CA MET A 1 38.73 16.58 -1.18
C MET A 1 37.43 16.74 -1.95
N ASP A 2 36.70 15.64 -2.17
CA ASP A 2 35.43 15.68 -2.90
C ASP A 2 34.27 15.82 -1.92
N PHE A 3 33.48 16.89 -2.09
CA PHE A 3 32.32 17.19 -1.25
C PHE A 3 31.04 16.62 -1.89
N ILE A 4 30.33 15.73 -1.19
CA ILE A 4 29.02 15.24 -1.62
C ILE A 4 27.98 16.34 -1.31
N SER A 5 27.61 17.13 -2.31
CA SER A 5 26.80 18.35 -2.10
C SER A 5 25.30 18.09 -1.89
N GLY A 6 24.82 16.85 -2.04
CA GLY A 6 23.38 16.50 -1.92
C GLY A 6 22.44 17.24 -2.89
N LYS A 7 22.96 17.85 -3.96
CA LYS A 7 22.15 18.63 -4.91
C LYS A 7 21.38 17.69 -5.83
N HIS A 8 20.06 17.89 -5.93
CA HIS A 8 19.22 17.16 -6.87
C HIS A 8 19.45 17.66 -8.30
N ILE A 9 19.86 16.75 -9.18
CA ILE A 9 19.90 17.02 -10.62
C ILE A 9 18.52 16.77 -11.24
N SER A 10 18.15 17.57 -12.25
CA SER A 10 16.86 17.38 -12.91
C SER A 10 16.82 16.04 -13.68
N ARG A 11 15.68 15.34 -13.64
CA ARG A 11 15.47 14.05 -14.35
C ARG A 11 15.77 14.16 -15.85
N ARG A 12 15.45 15.30 -16.45
CA ARG A 12 15.76 15.59 -17.87
C ARG A 12 17.25 15.66 -18.13
N THR A 13 18.01 16.30 -17.24
CA THR A 13 19.47 16.38 -17.35
C THR A 13 20.10 15.01 -17.22
N MET A 14 19.63 14.19 -16.27
CA MET A 14 20.06 12.81 -16.12
C MET A 14 19.79 11.98 -17.37
N LEU A 15 18.55 11.98 -17.88
CA LEU A 15 18.19 11.22 -19.08
C LEU A 15 18.95 11.65 -20.34
N LYS A 16 19.27 12.95 -20.47
CA LYS A 16 20.12 13.46 -21.57
C LYS A 16 21.57 12.99 -21.47
N GLY A 17 22.09 12.73 -20.26
CA GLY A 17 23.46 12.26 -20.04
C GLY A 17 23.64 10.74 -20.11
N VAL A 18 22.57 9.96 -19.91
CA VAL A 18 22.63 8.48 -19.84
C VAL A 18 22.73 7.81 -21.22
N GLY A 19 22.34 8.50 -22.31
CA GLY A 19 22.24 7.91 -23.66
C GLY A 19 23.55 7.42 -24.30
N ALA A 20 24.73 7.73 -23.74
CA ALA A 20 26.02 7.29 -24.25
C ALA A 20 26.69 6.18 -23.40
N THR A 21 25.98 5.60 -22.43
CA THR A 21 26.53 4.54 -21.56
C THR A 21 26.47 3.18 -22.24
N LEU A 22 27.44 2.90 -23.12
CA LEU A 22 27.83 1.52 -23.45
C LEU A 22 28.11 0.78 -22.13
N GLY A 23 27.53 -0.41 -21.97
CA GLY A 23 27.47 -1.18 -20.72
C GLY A 23 28.81 -1.25 -19.98
N LEU A 24 29.03 -0.30 -19.07
CA LEU A 24 30.13 -0.36 -18.12
C LEU A 24 29.71 -1.32 -17.00
N PRO A 25 30.58 -2.24 -16.56
CA PRO A 25 30.33 -3.02 -15.35
C PRO A 25 30.07 -2.08 -14.17
N LEU A 26 29.12 -2.47 -13.32
CA LEU A 26 28.76 -1.69 -12.14
C LEU A 26 29.99 -1.56 -11.23
N LEU A 27 30.57 -0.36 -11.18
CA LEU A 27 31.71 -0.05 -10.33
C LEU A 27 31.22 0.32 -8.92
N ASP A 28 31.99 0.03 -7.86
CA ASP A 28 31.64 0.42 -6.49
C ASP A 28 31.38 1.93 -6.33
N ALA A 29 32.03 2.76 -7.15
CA ALA A 29 31.79 4.21 -7.19
C ALA A 29 30.38 4.60 -7.68
N MET A 30 29.64 3.67 -8.29
CA MET A 30 28.25 3.85 -8.74
C MET A 30 27.23 3.52 -7.65
N VAL A 31 27.67 2.95 -6.52
CA VAL A 31 26.82 2.74 -5.35
C VAL A 31 26.73 4.06 -4.57
N PRO A 32 25.53 4.62 -4.35
CA PRO A 32 25.39 5.89 -3.66
C PRO A 32 25.99 5.83 -2.25
N ALA A 33 27.12 6.50 -2.04
CA ALA A 33 27.70 6.66 -0.72
C ALA A 33 26.86 7.67 0.09
N GLY A 34 26.19 7.20 1.14
CA GLY A 34 25.54 8.06 2.13
C GLY A 34 24.11 7.68 2.48
N ARG A 35 23.36 8.67 3.01
CA ARG A 35 22.05 8.51 3.66
C ARG A 35 21.00 7.75 2.84
N ALA A 36 21.11 7.73 1.50
CA ALA A 36 20.23 6.96 0.64
C ALA A 36 20.33 5.44 0.87
N ALA A 37 21.54 4.90 1.11
CA ALA A 37 21.73 3.48 1.43
C ALA A 37 21.14 3.13 2.81
N ALA A 38 21.32 4.02 3.79
CA ALA A 38 20.70 3.89 5.11
C ALA A 38 19.16 3.96 5.04
N ALA A 39 18.61 4.84 4.20
CA ALA A 39 17.17 4.94 3.97
C ALA A 39 16.60 3.66 3.32
N VAL A 40 17.34 3.00 2.43
CA VAL A 40 16.96 1.70 1.84
C VAL A 40 16.97 0.59 2.90
N SER A 41 17.92 0.60 3.83
CA SER A 41 17.95 -0.36 4.95
C SER A 41 16.81 -0.13 5.94
N ALA A 42 16.47 1.13 6.23
CA ALA A 42 15.35 1.50 7.09
C ALA A 42 13.99 1.15 6.44
N TYR A 43 13.86 1.31 5.12
CA TYR A 43 12.65 0.93 4.38
C TYR A 43 12.42 -0.60 4.37
N ARG A 44 13.47 -1.40 4.55
CA ARG A 44 13.39 -2.87 4.67
C ARG A 44 13.11 -3.34 6.10
N ALA A 45 13.51 -2.57 7.11
CA ALA A 45 13.32 -2.91 8.52
C ALA A 45 11.90 -2.61 9.03
N GLU A 46 11.16 -1.75 8.33
CA GLU A 46 9.77 -1.48 8.62
C GLU A 46 8.91 -2.44 7.78
N GLU A 47 8.51 -3.57 8.38
CA GLU A 47 7.49 -4.51 7.86
C GLU A 47 6.11 -3.82 7.80
N ARG A 48 6.01 -2.70 7.08
CA ARG A 48 4.75 -2.02 6.87
C ARG A 48 3.99 -2.77 5.81
N THR A 49 2.90 -3.41 6.20
CA THR A 49 1.91 -3.96 5.25
C THR A 49 1.45 -2.85 4.32
N ARG A 50 1.97 -2.84 3.07
CA ARG A 50 1.74 -1.78 2.09
C ARG A 50 0.35 -1.85 1.46
N LEU A 51 -0.25 -3.03 1.49
CA LEU A 51 -1.53 -3.33 0.88
C LEU A 51 -2.18 -4.49 1.63
N VAL A 52 -3.44 -4.30 2.01
CA VAL A 52 -4.33 -5.37 2.45
C VAL A 52 -5.51 -5.36 1.49
N CYS A 53 -5.77 -6.50 0.86
CA CYS A 53 -6.96 -6.71 0.05
C CYS A 53 -7.93 -7.55 0.87
N ILE A 54 -9.09 -7.00 1.19
CA ILE A 54 -10.19 -7.71 1.84
C ILE A 54 -11.20 -8.03 0.74
N GLU A 55 -11.31 -9.30 0.39
CA GLU A 55 -12.35 -9.78 -0.51
C GLU A 55 -13.64 -9.97 0.28
N ASN A 56 -14.75 -9.41 -0.23
CA ASN A 56 -16.09 -9.74 0.23
C ASN A 56 -16.79 -10.54 -0.87
N VAL A 57 -16.73 -11.87 -0.77
CA VAL A 57 -17.38 -12.77 -1.74
C VAL A 57 -18.88 -12.43 -1.78
N HIS A 58 -19.42 -12.22 -2.98
CA HIS A 58 -20.81 -11.81 -3.23
C HIS A 58 -21.24 -10.44 -2.69
N GLY A 59 -20.32 -9.61 -2.18
CA GLY A 59 -20.63 -8.23 -1.78
C GLY A 59 -21.48 -8.09 -0.51
N SER A 60 -21.75 -9.19 0.22
CA SER A 60 -22.35 -9.12 1.56
C SER A 60 -21.29 -9.30 2.63
N ALA A 61 -21.25 -8.39 3.61
CA ALA A 61 -20.38 -8.49 4.77
C ALA A 61 -20.68 -9.73 5.63
N GLY A 62 -21.86 -10.35 5.45
CA GLY A 62 -22.35 -11.52 6.17
C GLY A 62 -21.93 -12.86 5.55
N CYS A 63 -21.19 -12.87 4.44
CA CYS A 63 -20.78 -14.10 3.75
C CYS A 63 -19.68 -14.91 4.46
N ASN A 64 -19.35 -14.61 5.72
CA ASN A 64 -18.39 -15.34 6.54
C ASN A 64 -18.95 -15.56 7.95
N ASP A 65 -18.42 -16.55 8.68
CA ASP A 65 -18.95 -16.97 9.99
C ASP A 65 -19.08 -15.80 10.98
N LEU A 66 -18.08 -14.91 11.01
CA LEU A 66 -18.10 -13.74 11.87
C LEU A 66 -19.17 -12.75 11.43
N GLY A 67 -19.24 -12.42 10.14
CA GLY A 67 -20.21 -11.49 9.57
C GLY A 67 -21.65 -11.97 9.73
N ALA A 68 -21.89 -13.27 9.55
CA ALA A 68 -23.18 -13.90 9.82
C ALA A 68 -23.55 -13.82 11.31
N SER A 69 -22.59 -14.10 12.22
CA SER A 69 -22.83 -14.00 13.67
C SER A 69 -23.13 -12.57 14.15
N LEU A 70 -22.67 -11.56 13.40
CA LEU A 70 -22.85 -10.15 13.68
C LEU A 70 -24.03 -9.53 12.93
N GLY A 71 -24.77 -10.32 12.14
CA GLY A 71 -25.90 -9.82 11.35
C GLY A 71 -25.52 -8.83 10.24
N LEU A 72 -24.25 -8.79 9.80
CA LEU A 72 -23.75 -7.79 8.87
C LEU A 72 -24.31 -8.03 7.46
N TRP A 73 -25.31 -7.23 7.04
CA TRP A 73 -25.95 -7.37 5.72
C TRP A 73 -26.51 -8.78 5.48
N SER A 74 -26.75 -9.52 6.57
CA SER A 74 -27.28 -10.89 6.63
C SER A 74 -28.04 -11.03 7.95
N PRO A 75 -29.34 -10.68 7.99
CA PRO A 75 -30.13 -10.69 9.22
C PRO A 75 -30.29 -12.13 9.76
N GLU A 76 -30.41 -12.27 11.08
CA GLU A 76 -30.60 -13.58 11.73
C GLU A 76 -31.99 -14.15 11.42
N GLU A 77 -33.01 -13.29 11.39
CA GLU A 77 -34.37 -13.66 11.04
C GLU A 77 -34.70 -13.37 9.57
N GLU A 78 -35.53 -14.23 8.97
CA GLU A 78 -36.02 -14.08 7.59
C GLU A 78 -37.49 -13.63 7.54
N GLY A 79 -37.95 -13.24 6.35
CA GLY A 79 -39.38 -12.99 6.09
C GLY A 79 -39.85 -11.62 6.53
N ARG A 80 -40.89 -11.54 7.37
CA ARG A 80 -41.44 -10.25 7.85
C ARG A 80 -40.73 -9.69 9.09
N GLN A 81 -39.93 -10.53 9.74
CA GLN A 81 -39.26 -10.21 11.00
C GLN A 81 -37.76 -9.93 10.80
N PHE A 82 -37.29 -9.91 9.54
CA PHE A 82 -35.91 -9.56 9.25
C PHE A 82 -35.58 -8.16 9.77
N ASP A 83 -34.42 -8.03 10.40
CA ASP A 83 -33.95 -6.77 10.94
C ASP A 83 -32.53 -6.46 10.45
N LEU A 84 -32.39 -5.31 9.79
CA LEU A 84 -31.10 -4.76 9.32
C LEU A 84 -30.71 -3.51 10.11
N SER A 85 -31.47 -3.15 11.14
CA SER A 85 -31.15 -2.04 12.04
C SER A 85 -29.82 -2.29 12.73
N GLY A 86 -29.05 -1.21 13.00
CA GLY A 86 -27.73 -1.32 13.60
C GLY A 86 -26.62 -1.94 12.71
N SER A 87 -26.92 -2.26 11.45
CA SER A 87 -25.91 -2.65 10.45
C SER A 87 -26.03 -1.80 9.17
N SER A 88 -26.52 -2.37 8.08
CA SER A 88 -26.67 -1.75 6.76
C SER A 88 -27.49 -0.44 6.77
N MET A 89 -28.46 -0.36 7.68
CA MET A 89 -29.42 0.74 7.75
C MET A 89 -29.01 1.84 8.72
N GLU A 90 -27.94 1.65 9.52
CA GLU A 90 -27.49 2.62 10.53
C GLU A 90 -27.31 4.06 9.98
N PRO A 91 -26.76 4.28 8.77
CA PRO A 91 -26.62 5.64 8.22
C PRO A 91 -27.94 6.34 7.87
N LEU A 92 -29.06 5.61 7.82
CA LEU A 92 -30.38 6.11 7.42
C LEU A 92 -31.29 6.45 8.61
N GLU A 93 -30.88 6.14 9.85
CA GLU A 93 -31.67 6.33 11.08
C GLU A 93 -31.62 7.78 11.62
N SER A 94 -31.62 8.78 10.74
CA SER A 94 -31.57 10.21 11.09
C SER A 94 -32.83 10.74 11.78
#